data_AF-A0A535LA21-F1
#
_entry.id   AF-A0A535LA21-F1
#
_cell.length_a   1.000
_cell.length_b   1.000
_cell.length_c   1.000
_cell.angle_alpha   90.00
_cell.angle_beta   90.00
_cell.angle_gamma   90.00
#
_symmetry.space_group_name_H-M   'P 1'
#
loop_
_entity.id
_entity.type
_entity.pdbx_description
1 polymer ?
#
loop_
_entity_poly.entity_id
_entity_poly.type
_entity_poly.pdbx_seq_one_letter_code
_entity_poly.pdbx_strand_id
1 'polypeptide(L)'
;WAVEQVPAERRFIAPPAPLGEWSAARHVFHMLYYEQKIALPSVRQWLGEPLKLIEEEYDEDAAWGDGQDLEIMLAQFQEVRATQIALILKFKEALLEEKRETVWGDVSLRWVVSKTFQHTAEHLHDVLSIALFWDMIARHLQQGEKENQKF
;
A
#
# COMPACT_ATOMS: atom_id res chain seq x y z
N TRP A 1 -11.76 -6.37 -5.32
CA TRP A 1 -10.85 -5.74 -4.33
C TRP A 1 -11.48 -4.48 -3.74
N ALA A 2 -11.02 -3.97 -2.57
CA ALA A 2 -11.65 -2.82 -1.91
C ALA A 2 -11.76 -1.57 -2.81
N VAL A 3 -10.79 -1.35 -3.70
CA VAL A 3 -10.83 -0.26 -4.68
C VAL A 3 -12.00 -0.34 -5.67
N GLU A 4 -12.54 -1.53 -5.93
CA GLU A 4 -13.73 -1.68 -6.78
C GLU A 4 -14.99 -1.13 -6.11
N GLN A 5 -14.99 -1.02 -4.77
CA GLN A 5 -16.09 -0.39 -4.03
C GLN A 5 -16.07 1.15 -4.15
N VAL A 6 -14.96 1.73 -4.59
CA VAL A 6 -14.89 3.16 -4.94
C VAL A 6 -15.48 3.34 -6.34
N PRO A 7 -16.44 4.27 -6.55
CA PRO A 7 -16.97 4.59 -7.88
C PRO A 7 -15.85 4.89 -8.87
N ALA A 8 -15.98 4.41 -10.12
CA ALA A 8 -14.89 4.44 -11.11
C ALA A 8 -14.36 5.85 -11.35
N GLU A 9 -15.26 6.83 -11.42
CA GLU A 9 -14.97 8.25 -11.62
C GLU A 9 -14.21 8.90 -10.44
N ARG A 10 -14.15 8.25 -9.27
CA ARG A 10 -13.44 8.75 -8.08
C ARG A 10 -12.10 8.07 -7.82
N ARG A 11 -11.80 6.96 -8.50
CA ARG A 11 -10.63 6.11 -8.16
C ARG A 11 -9.29 6.84 -8.31
N PHE A 12 -9.21 7.81 -9.22
CA PHE A 12 -8.02 8.62 -9.46
C PHE A 12 -8.09 10.03 -8.86
N ILE A 13 -9.17 10.36 -8.14
CA ILE A 13 -9.38 11.68 -7.54
C ILE A 13 -9.05 11.60 -6.05
N ALA A 14 -8.34 12.60 -5.54
CA ALA A 14 -8.09 12.74 -4.11
C ALA A 14 -9.43 12.93 -3.35
N PRO A 15 -9.63 12.25 -2.21
CA PRO A 15 -10.85 12.37 -1.44
C PRO A 15 -10.94 13.71 -0.70
N PRO A 16 -12.10 14.04 -0.11
CA PRO A 16 -12.20 15.13 0.85
C PRO A 16 -11.12 15.00 1.94
N ALA A 17 -10.47 16.10 2.31
CA ALA A 17 -9.27 16.11 3.14
C ALA A 17 -9.29 15.22 4.41
N PRO A 18 -10.40 15.08 5.16
CA PRO A 18 -10.44 14.17 6.31
C PRO A 18 -10.26 12.68 5.99
N LEU A 19 -10.35 12.29 4.72
CA LEU A 19 -10.12 10.93 4.23
C LEU A 19 -8.71 10.74 3.64
N GLY A 20 -7.83 11.73 3.81
CA GLY A 20 -6.47 11.71 3.31
C GLY A 20 -6.29 12.45 1.99
N GLU A 21 -5.06 12.43 1.50
CA GLU A 21 -4.63 13.18 0.30
C GLU A 21 -4.53 12.27 -0.94
N TRP A 22 -4.45 10.96 -0.73
CA TRP A 22 -4.22 10.00 -1.81
C TRP A 22 -5.53 9.48 -2.39
N SER A 23 -5.58 9.38 -3.71
CA SER A 23 -6.65 8.66 -4.39
C SER A 23 -6.56 7.16 -4.13
N ALA A 24 -7.67 6.44 -4.34
CA ALA A 24 -7.66 4.99 -4.18
C ALA A 24 -6.66 4.31 -5.13
N ALA A 25 -6.44 4.85 -6.33
CA ALA A 25 -5.43 4.37 -7.27
C ALA A 25 -4.00 4.62 -6.77
N ARG A 26 -3.73 5.76 -6.11
CA ARG A 26 -2.42 6.05 -5.51
C ARG A 26 -2.10 5.05 -4.39
N HIS A 27 -3.08 4.66 -3.57
CA HIS A 27 -2.90 3.59 -2.58
C HIS A 27 -2.57 2.23 -3.22
N VAL A 28 -3.24 1.86 -4.32
CA VAL A 28 -2.94 0.60 -5.04
C VAL A 28 -1.52 0.61 -5.61
N PHE A 29 -1.11 1.71 -6.24
CA PHE A 29 0.26 1.86 -6.70
C PHE A 29 1.27 1.78 -5.56
N HIS A 30 1.02 2.50 -4.46
CA HIS A 30 1.90 2.50 -3.31
C HIS A 30 2.12 1.08 -2.79
N MET A 31 1.02 0.32 -2.67
CA MET A 31 1.08 -1.09 -2.28
C MET A 31 1.87 -1.95 -3.26
N LEU A 32 1.68 -1.77 -4.57
CA LEU A 32 2.46 -2.46 -5.58
C LEU A 32 3.96 -2.12 -5.50
N TYR A 33 4.27 -0.84 -5.41
CA TYR A 33 5.64 -0.33 -5.34
C TYR A 33 6.34 -0.86 -4.08
N TYR A 34 5.68 -0.79 -2.93
CA TYR A 34 6.15 -1.36 -1.66
C TYR A 34 6.43 -2.87 -1.77
N GLU A 35 5.53 -3.65 -2.38
CA GLU A 35 5.72 -5.09 -2.56
C GLU A 35 6.94 -5.41 -3.42
N GLN A 36 7.08 -4.72 -4.56
CA GLN A 36 8.16 -4.95 -5.51
C GLN A 36 9.52 -4.51 -5.00
N LYS A 37 9.58 -3.40 -4.27
CA LYS A 37 10.83 -2.77 -3.86
C LYS A 37 11.26 -3.19 -2.47
N ILE A 38 10.32 -3.40 -1.55
CA ILE A 38 10.63 -3.64 -0.14
C ILE A 38 10.21 -5.05 0.30
N ALA A 39 8.93 -5.39 0.24
CA ALA A 39 8.41 -6.57 0.93
C ALA A 39 8.95 -7.89 0.34
N LEU A 40 8.82 -8.09 -0.98
CA LEU A 40 9.31 -9.31 -1.62
C LEU A 40 10.85 -9.39 -1.59
N PRO A 41 11.61 -8.33 -1.91
CA PRO A 41 13.07 -8.36 -1.75
C PRO A 41 13.52 -8.69 -0.32
N SER A 42 12.82 -8.18 0.70
CA SER A 42 13.12 -8.48 2.10
C SER A 42 12.91 -9.97 2.42
N VAL A 43 11.82 -10.57 1.94
CA VAL A 43 11.57 -12.02 2.11
C VAL A 43 12.67 -12.85 1.42
N ARG A 44 13.11 -12.43 0.23
CA ARG A 44 14.18 -13.10 -0.53
C ARG A 44 15.54 -13.06 0.16
N GLN A 45 15.76 -12.13 1.09
CA GLN A 45 16.99 -12.16 1.90
C GLN A 45 17.16 -13.47 2.64
N TRP A 46 16.09 -14.10 3.13
CA TRP A 46 16.16 -15.41 3.79
C TRP A 46 16.46 -16.59 2.84
N LEU A 47 16.53 -16.33 1.52
CA LEU A 47 17.09 -17.25 0.52
C LEU A 47 18.59 -16.98 0.25
N GLY A 48 19.19 -16.02 0.94
CA GLY A 48 20.57 -15.58 0.72
C GLY A 48 20.72 -14.53 -0.39
N GLU A 49 19.62 -13.99 -0.93
CA GLU A 49 19.70 -12.88 -1.88
C GLU A 49 20.11 -11.59 -1.14
N PRO A 50 20.95 -10.72 -1.76
CA PRO A 50 21.30 -9.44 -1.18
C PRO A 50 20.07 -8.51 -1.15
N LEU A 51 19.94 -7.71 -0.11
CA LEU A 51 19.03 -6.58 -0.13
C LEU A 51 19.55 -5.53 -1.11
N LYS A 52 18.78 -5.23 -2.15
CA LYS A 52 19.11 -4.22 -3.17
C LYS A 52 18.33 -2.92 -2.97
N LEU A 53 18.06 -2.52 -1.74
CA LEU A 53 17.47 -1.21 -1.50
C LEU A 53 18.60 -0.19 -1.47
N ILE A 54 18.70 0.57 -2.56
CA ILE A 54 19.52 1.78 -2.65
C ILE A 54 18.55 2.92 -2.37
N GLU A 55 18.74 3.63 -1.27
CA GLU A 55 17.83 4.67 -0.78
C GLU A 55 17.67 5.79 -1.82
N GLU A 56 18.73 6.08 -2.56
CA GLU A 56 18.74 7.05 -3.66
C GLU A 56 17.92 6.63 -4.89
N GLU A 57 17.55 5.36 -5.02
CA GLU A 57 16.70 4.84 -6.11
C GLU A 57 15.22 4.73 -5.70
N TYR A 58 14.88 5.02 -4.44
CA TYR A 58 13.54 4.93 -3.88
C TYR A 58 12.81 6.29 -3.96
N ASP A 59 12.47 6.71 -5.17
CA ASP A 59 11.61 7.88 -5.40
C ASP A 59 10.23 7.43 -5.87
N GLU A 60 9.33 7.21 -4.91
CA GLU A 60 7.97 6.73 -5.17
C GLU A 60 7.10 7.79 -5.87
N ASP A 61 7.25 9.06 -5.50
CA ASP A 61 6.48 10.15 -6.08
C ASP A 61 6.85 10.38 -7.55
N ALA A 62 8.14 10.28 -7.89
CA ALA A 62 8.56 10.28 -9.29
C ALA A 62 8.06 9.04 -10.05
N ALA A 63 7.98 7.88 -9.39
CA ALA A 63 7.53 6.64 -10.00
C ALA A 63 6.01 6.58 -10.26
N TRP A 64 5.20 7.34 -9.50
CA TRP A 64 3.74 7.39 -9.69
C TRP A 64 3.37 7.89 -11.09
N GLY A 65 3.92 9.03 -11.53
CA GLY A 65 3.79 9.55 -12.90
C GLY A 65 2.35 9.66 -13.45
N ASP A 66 2.23 9.94 -14.75
CA ASP A 66 0.95 9.98 -15.47
C ASP A 66 0.69 8.64 -16.20
N GLY A 67 -0.59 8.31 -16.42
CA GLY A 67 -0.98 7.19 -17.30
C GLY A 67 -1.04 5.81 -16.62
N GLN A 68 -1.11 5.76 -15.29
CA GLN A 68 -1.25 4.51 -14.55
C GLN A 68 -2.58 3.81 -14.86
N ASP A 69 -2.50 2.51 -15.09
CA ASP A 69 -3.67 1.64 -15.31
C ASP A 69 -3.95 0.85 -14.03
N LEU A 70 -5.12 1.10 -13.44
CA LEU A 70 -5.51 0.48 -12.17
C LEU A 70 -5.64 -1.04 -12.25
N GLU A 71 -6.16 -1.56 -13.36
CA GLU A 71 -6.34 -3.01 -13.53
C GLU A 71 -4.99 -3.71 -13.66
N ILE A 72 -4.06 -3.11 -14.42
CA ILE A 72 -2.69 -3.59 -14.54
C ILE A 72 -1.99 -3.57 -13.18
N MET A 73 -2.09 -2.47 -12.43
CA MET A 73 -1.47 -2.36 -11.10
C MET A 73 -2.01 -3.41 -10.12
N LEU A 74 -3.33 -3.64 -10.12
CA LEU A 74 -3.94 -4.68 -9.27
C LEU A 74 -3.47 -6.08 -9.66
N ALA A 75 -3.41 -6.38 -10.96
CA ALA A 75 -2.94 -7.68 -11.43
C ALA A 75 -1.48 -7.92 -11.04
N GLN A 76 -0.61 -6.92 -11.21
CA GLN A 76 0.78 -7.00 -10.79
C GLN A 76 0.92 -7.14 -9.27
N PHE A 77 0.11 -6.42 -8.49
CA PHE A 77 0.13 -6.53 -7.03
C PHE A 77 -0.25 -7.95 -6.59
N GLN A 78 -1.28 -8.52 -7.20
CA GLN A 78 -1.69 -9.91 -6.94
C GLN A 78 -0.60 -10.91 -7.28
N GLU A 79 0.07 -10.75 -8.43
CA GLU A 79 1.16 -11.62 -8.86
C GLU A 79 2.36 -11.57 -7.89
N VAL A 80 2.78 -10.37 -7.50
CA VAL A 80 3.88 -10.18 -6.56
C VAL A 80 3.52 -10.76 -5.18
N ARG A 81 2.30 -10.53 -4.70
CA ARG A 81 1.83 -11.09 -3.42
C ARG A 81 1.73 -12.61 -3.46
N ALA A 82 1.24 -13.19 -4.56
CA ALA A 82 1.19 -14.64 -4.74
C ALA A 82 2.61 -15.25 -4.71
N THR A 83 3.57 -14.59 -5.36
CA THR A 83 4.98 -14.98 -5.33
C THR A 83 5.53 -14.93 -3.90
N GLN A 84 5.27 -13.85 -3.16
CA GLN A 84 5.70 -13.70 -1.77
C GLN A 84 5.13 -14.82 -0.87
N ILE A 85 3.83 -15.10 -0.97
CA ILE A 85 3.16 -16.16 -0.21
C ILE A 85 3.75 -17.53 -0.55
N ALA A 86 3.96 -17.82 -1.85
CA ALA A 86 4.51 -19.09 -2.30
C ALA A 86 5.96 -19.31 -1.82
N LEU A 87 6.74 -18.24 -1.62
CA LEU A 87 8.06 -18.32 -1.01
C LEU A 87 7.96 -18.61 0.49
N ILE A 88 7.13 -17.83 1.21
CA ILE A 88 6.96 -17.98 2.67
C ILE A 88 6.53 -19.39 3.04
N LEU A 89 5.60 -19.99 2.29
CA LEU A 89 5.10 -21.35 2.53
C LEU A 89 6.17 -22.45 2.37
N LYS A 90 7.31 -22.16 1.73
CA LYS A 90 8.44 -23.11 1.59
C LYS A 90 9.41 -23.06 2.76
N PHE A 91 9.34 -22.02 3.59
CA PHE A 91 10.25 -21.87 4.70
C PHE A 91 9.90 -22.79 5.86
N LYS A 92 10.95 -23.33 6.48
CA LYS A 92 10.81 -24.09 7.73
C LYS A 92 10.55 -23.11 8.87
N GLU A 93 9.81 -23.55 9.89
CA GLU A 93 9.47 -22.71 11.05
C GLU A 93 10.69 -22.03 11.69
N ALA A 94 11.82 -22.75 11.81
CA ALA A 94 13.05 -22.21 12.35
C ALA A 94 13.59 -20.99 11.57
N LEU A 95 13.35 -20.95 10.26
CA LEU A 95 13.78 -19.83 9.41
C LEU A 95 12.89 -18.59 9.62
N LEU A 96 11.64 -18.77 10.06
CA LEU A 96 10.75 -17.64 10.37
C LEU A 96 11.26 -16.82 11.56
N GLU A 97 11.99 -17.44 12.48
CA GLU A 97 12.57 -16.78 13.66
C GLU A 97 14.00 -16.28 13.45
N GLU A 98 14.67 -16.70 12.38
CA GLU A 98 16.02 -16.21 12.05
C GLU A 98 15.97 -14.70 11.79
N LYS A 99 16.90 -13.97 12.41
CA LYS A 99 17.04 -12.53 12.22
C LYS A 99 18.06 -12.18 11.15
N ARG A 100 17.80 -11.09 10.43
CA ARG A 100 18.73 -10.47 9.47
C ARG A 100 18.60 -8.96 9.55
N GLU A 101 19.68 -8.28 9.16
CA GLU A 101 19.66 -6.84 8.97
C GLU A 101 18.78 -6.50 7.74
N THR A 102 17.79 -5.63 7.93
CA THR A 102 16.84 -5.21 6.89
C THR A 102 16.71 -3.69 6.90
N VAL A 103 15.83 -3.14 6.03
CA VAL A 103 15.47 -1.72 6.09
C VAL A 103 14.78 -1.30 7.40
N TRP A 104 14.33 -2.26 8.22
CA TRP A 104 13.74 -2.04 9.53
C TRP A 104 14.69 -2.42 10.69
N GLY A 105 15.98 -2.61 10.39
CA GLY A 105 17.00 -3.10 11.33
C GLY A 105 17.03 -4.62 11.46
N ASP A 106 17.62 -5.11 12.55
CA ASP A 106 17.78 -6.53 12.88
C ASP A 106 16.46 -7.17 13.35
N VAL A 107 15.70 -7.72 12.39
CA VAL A 107 14.36 -8.29 12.60
C VAL A 107 14.24 -9.70 12.01
N SER A 108 13.28 -10.48 12.51
CA SER A 108 13.02 -11.83 12.00
C SER A 108 12.15 -11.81 10.74
N LEU A 109 12.17 -12.92 9.98
CA LEU A 109 11.27 -13.07 8.84
C LEU A 109 9.79 -13.00 9.26
N ARG A 110 9.42 -13.56 10.41
CA ARG A 110 8.06 -13.42 10.97
C ARG A 110 7.68 -11.96 11.15
N TRP A 111 8.62 -11.13 11.63
CA TRP A 111 8.39 -9.70 11.77
C TRP A 111 8.15 -9.04 10.41
N VAL A 112 8.95 -9.35 9.39
CA VAL A 112 8.79 -8.82 8.02
C VAL A 112 7.42 -9.19 7.44
N VAL A 113 6.99 -10.44 7.61
CA VAL A 113 5.66 -10.92 7.17
C VAL A 113 4.55 -10.17 7.92
N SER A 114 4.72 -9.96 9.23
CA SER A 114 3.75 -9.23 10.06
C SER A 114 3.64 -7.76 9.66
N LYS A 115 4.78 -7.08 9.40
CA LYS A 115 4.81 -5.70 8.90
C LYS A 115 4.13 -5.59 7.55
N THR A 116 4.37 -6.54 6.64
CA THR A 116 3.72 -6.59 5.33
C THR A 116 2.20 -6.68 5.47
N PHE A 117 1.71 -7.55 6.36
CA PHE A 117 0.28 -7.69 6.63
C PHE A 117 -0.31 -6.41 7.23
N GLN A 118 0.34 -5.85 8.26
CA GLN A 118 -0.10 -4.63 8.91
C GLN A 118 -0.19 -3.46 7.92
N HIS A 119 0.82 -3.29 7.06
CA HIS A 119 0.82 -2.24 6.04
C HIS A 119 -0.31 -2.40 5.02
N THR A 120 -0.61 -3.65 4.64
CA THR A 120 -1.77 -3.95 3.78
C THR A 120 -3.08 -3.55 4.45
N ALA A 121 -3.21 -3.81 5.75
CA ALA A 121 -4.42 -3.50 6.50
C ALA A 121 -4.64 -1.98 6.63
N GLU A 122 -3.58 -1.19 6.83
CA GLU A 122 -3.64 0.27 6.87
C GLU A 122 -4.19 0.84 5.56
N HIS A 123 -3.59 0.49 4.42
CA HIS A 123 -4.06 1.04 3.14
C HIS A 123 -5.39 0.45 2.67
N LEU A 124 -5.72 -0.78 3.10
CA LEU A 124 -7.06 -1.31 2.92
C LEU A 124 -8.09 -0.47 3.70
N HIS A 125 -7.76 -0.08 4.92
CA HIS A 125 -8.61 0.80 5.73
C HIS A 125 -8.80 2.16 5.04
N ASP A 126 -7.73 2.77 4.52
CA ASP A 126 -7.82 4.06 3.82
C ASP A 126 -8.76 3.99 2.61
N VAL A 127 -8.56 2.98 1.74
CA VAL A 127 -9.39 2.79 0.54
C VAL A 127 -10.85 2.50 0.89
N LEU A 128 -11.11 1.71 1.93
CA LEU A 128 -12.47 1.45 2.39
C LEU A 128 -13.11 2.71 2.99
N SER A 129 -12.36 3.52 3.72
CA SER A 129 -12.85 4.79 4.25
C SER A 129 -13.25 5.75 3.12
N ILE A 130 -12.48 5.79 2.03
CA ILE A 130 -12.83 6.49 0.78
C ILE A 130 -14.16 5.95 0.23
N ALA A 131 -14.30 4.63 0.09
CA ALA A 131 -15.52 4.02 -0.46
C ALA A 131 -16.76 4.28 0.40
N LEU A 132 -16.63 4.24 1.72
CA LEU A 132 -17.75 4.27 2.65
C LEU A 132 -18.18 5.69 3.05
N PHE A 133 -17.25 6.63 3.14
CA PHE A 133 -17.51 7.90 3.83
C PHE A 133 -17.38 9.16 2.96
N TRP A 134 -17.01 9.03 1.69
CA TRP A 134 -16.81 10.18 0.78
C TRP A 134 -17.97 11.17 0.79
N ASP A 135 -19.18 10.73 0.43
CA ASP A 135 -20.33 11.62 0.28
C ASP A 135 -20.83 12.16 1.62
N MET A 136 -20.65 11.40 2.70
CA MET A 136 -20.95 11.86 4.04
C MET A 136 -20.06 13.05 4.41
N ILE A 137 -18.74 12.92 4.24
CA ILE A 137 -17.78 13.96 4.61
C ILE A 137 -17.90 15.17 3.68
N ALA A 138 -18.04 14.96 2.37
CA ALA A 138 -18.22 16.04 1.40
C ALA A 138 -19.42 16.94 1.76
N ARG A 139 -20.56 16.35 2.18
CA ARG A 139 -21.73 17.12 2.62
C ARG A 139 -21.49 17.92 3.90
N HIS A 140 -20.78 17.35 4.89
CA HIS A 140 -20.47 18.05 6.13
C HIS A 140 -19.56 19.27 5.89
N LEU A 141 -18.55 19.13 5.02
CA LEU A 141 -17.65 20.24 4.68
C LEU A 141 -18.41 21.39 3.99
N GLN A 142 -19.28 21.07 3.01
CA GLN A 142 -20.10 22.08 2.33
C GLN A 142 -21.07 22.81 3.27
N GLN A 143 -21.56 22.14 4.33
CA GLN A 143 -22.42 22.76 5.33
C GLN A 143 -21.63 23.74 6.20
N GLY A 144 -20.45 23.35 6.69
CA GLY A 144 -19.58 24.21 7.49
C GLY A 144 -19.12 25.47 6.73
N GLU A 145 -18.79 25.35 5.44
CA GLU A 145 -18.44 26.50 4.60
C GLU A 145 -19.59 27.50 4.46
N LYS A 146 -20.83 27.02 4.26
CA LYS A 146 -22.02 27.87 4.15
C LYS A 146 -22.37 28.58 5.44
N GLU A 147 -22.04 28.01 6.59
CA GLU A 147 -22.26 28.65 7.90
C GLU A 147 -21.25 29.75 8.14
N ASN A 148 -19.98 29.54 7.77
CA ASN A 148 -18.92 30.54 7.91
C ASN A 148 -19.08 31.75 6.97
N GLN A 149 -19.72 31.60 5.80
CA GLN A 149 -19.98 32.70 4.86
C GLN A 149 -21.16 33.62 5.25
N LYS A 150 -21.91 33.29 6.31
CA LYS A 150 -23.08 34.07 6.76
C LYS A 150 -22.73 35.13 7.82
N PHE A 151 -21.46 35.26 8.19
CA PHE A 151 -20.93 36.22 9.16
C PHE A 151 -19.85 37.09 8.51
#